data_AF-A0A7W3XUI3-F1
#
_entry.id   AF-A0A7W3XUI3-F1
#
_cell.length_a   1.000
_cell.length_b   1.000
_cell.length_c   1.000
_cell.angle_alpha   90.00
_cell.angle_beta   90.00
_cell.angle_gamma   90.00
#
_symmetry.space_group_name_H-M   'P 1'
#
loop_
_entity.id
_entity.type
_entity.pdbx_description
1 polymer ?
#
loop_
_entity_poly.entity_id
_entity_poly.type
_entity_poly.pdbx_seq_one_letter_code
_entity_poly.pdbx_strand_id
1 'polypeptide(L)'
;MSYELSEKRSPTYLLPIAAADAKPIPEKREPVYAVFVDVNGNPIDIGGGGSGPVAWADITGKPSTFTPTIGSTATTAAAGNHVHAVAAITGLQTALDAKLTAAKAATQAASTATDVVGVVADLNALITKLKTAGIMA
;
A
#
# COMPACT_ATOMS: atom_id res chain seq x y z
N MET A 1 -46.92 -55.12 12.96
CA MET A 1 -45.69 -55.18 13.78
C MET A 1 -44.58 -55.65 12.87
N SER A 2 -44.06 -54.78 12.00
CA SER A 2 -42.92 -53.88 12.22
C SER A 2 -41.65 -54.47 11.59
N TYR A 3 -41.11 -53.72 10.64
CA TYR A 3 -39.92 -53.96 9.83
C TYR A 3 -38.65 -53.97 10.70
N GLU A 4 -37.61 -54.72 10.30
CA GLU A 4 -36.30 -54.12 10.00
C GLU A 4 -35.31 -55.14 9.43
N LEU A 5 -34.85 -54.82 8.22
CA LEU A 5 -33.71 -55.41 7.53
C LEU A 5 -32.46 -54.67 8.05
N SER A 6 -31.62 -55.30 8.86
CA SER A 6 -30.30 -54.75 9.22
C SER A 6 -29.22 -55.74 8.79
N GLU A 7 -28.92 -55.69 7.49
CA GLU A 7 -27.72 -56.29 6.92
C GLU A 7 -26.50 -55.62 7.57
N LYS A 8 -25.77 -56.39 8.40
CA LYS A 8 -24.42 -56.06 8.81
C LYS A 8 -23.56 -55.85 7.57
N ARG A 9 -23.39 -54.61 7.11
CA ARG A 9 -22.35 -54.27 6.15
C ARG A 9 -21.00 -54.47 6.82
N SER A 10 -20.40 -55.65 6.69
CA SER A 10 -18.98 -55.83 6.96
C SER A 10 -18.19 -55.01 5.94
N PRO A 11 -17.37 -54.02 6.35
CA PRO A 11 -16.57 -53.27 5.39
C PRO A 11 -15.57 -54.24 4.74
N THR A 12 -15.65 -54.38 3.42
CA THR A 12 -14.71 -55.18 2.64
C THR A 12 -13.46 -54.33 2.43
N TYR A 13 -12.34 -54.70 3.07
CA TYR A 13 -11.06 -54.04 2.85
C TYR A 13 -10.42 -54.57 1.57
N LEU A 14 -10.26 -53.69 0.58
CA LEU A 14 -9.50 -53.99 -0.64
C LEU A 14 -8.01 -53.85 -0.34
N LEU A 15 -7.29 -54.97 -0.29
CA LEU A 15 -5.84 -54.97 -0.24
C LEU A 15 -5.30 -54.73 -1.65
N PRO A 16 -4.47 -53.70 -1.89
CA PRO A 16 -3.82 -53.54 -3.18
C PRO A 16 -2.84 -54.70 -3.39
N ILE A 17 -3.13 -55.56 -4.37
CA ILE A 17 -2.21 -56.60 -4.82
C ILE A 17 -1.32 -56.05 -5.94
N ALA A 18 -0.10 -56.55 -6.04
CA ALA A 18 0.77 -56.24 -7.17
C ALA A 18 0.10 -56.68 -8.48
N ALA A 19 0.20 -55.86 -9.52
CA ALA A 19 -0.50 -56.10 -10.78
C ALA A 19 -0.13 -57.44 -11.45
N ALA A 20 1.07 -57.96 -11.18
CA ALA A 20 1.53 -59.27 -11.66
C ALA A 20 0.76 -60.45 -11.04
N ASP A 21 0.21 -60.26 -9.84
CA ASP A 21 -0.53 -61.28 -9.09
C ASP A 21 -2.06 -61.11 -9.25
N ALA A 22 -2.50 -60.11 -10.03
CA ALA A 22 -3.90 -59.87 -10.29
C ALA A 22 -4.48 -60.92 -11.25
N LYS A 23 -5.60 -61.53 -10.85
CA LYS A 23 -6.33 -62.46 -11.73
C LYS A 23 -6.79 -61.72 -13.00
N PRO A 24 -6.73 -62.33 -14.20
CA PRO A 24 -7.14 -61.67 -15.44
C PRO A 24 -8.56 -61.11 -15.32
N ILE A 25 -8.72 -59.83 -15.66
CA ILE A 25 -9.98 -59.11 -15.57
C ILE A 25 -11.01 -59.69 -16.56
N PRO A 26 -12.18 -60.16 -16.11
CA PRO A 26 -13.20 -60.71 -17.00
C PRO A 26 -13.86 -59.63 -17.87
N GLU A 27 -14.31 -60.04 -19.06
CA GLU A 27 -14.73 -59.23 -20.20
C GLU A 27 -15.95 -58.32 -19.97
N LYS A 28 -16.72 -58.52 -18.90
CA LYS A 28 -17.90 -57.68 -18.57
C LYS A 28 -17.60 -56.71 -17.43
N ARG A 29 -17.51 -55.43 -17.78
CA ARG A 29 -17.25 -54.32 -16.87
C ARG A 29 -18.57 -53.70 -16.41
N GLU A 30 -19.09 -54.13 -15.28
CA GLU A 30 -19.94 -53.23 -14.48
C GLU A 30 -19.03 -52.06 -14.07
N PRO A 31 -19.38 -50.79 -14.30
CA PRO A 31 -18.55 -49.68 -13.84
C PRO A 31 -18.54 -49.70 -12.31
N VAL A 32 -17.49 -50.28 -11.75
CA VAL A 32 -17.21 -50.21 -10.32
C VAL A 32 -16.73 -48.79 -10.06
N TYR A 33 -17.63 -47.95 -9.53
CA TYR A 33 -17.25 -46.63 -9.06
C TYR A 33 -16.35 -46.78 -7.82
N ALA A 34 -15.10 -46.34 -7.95
CA ALA A 34 -14.23 -46.19 -6.79
C ALA A 34 -14.66 -44.93 -6.02
N VAL A 35 -15.29 -45.13 -4.87
CA VAL A 35 -15.54 -44.05 -3.90
C VAL A 35 -14.40 -44.07 -2.90
N PHE A 36 -13.63 -42.99 -2.88
CA PHE A 36 -12.58 -42.81 -1.87
C PHE A 36 -13.27 -42.39 -0.57
N VAL A 37 -13.05 -43.15 0.49
CA VAL A 37 -13.61 -42.91 1.82
C VAL A 37 -12.49 -42.80 2.85
N ASP A 38 -12.74 -42.04 3.92
CA ASP A 38 -11.84 -41.95 5.07
C ASP A 38 -11.88 -43.23 5.93
N VAL A 39 -11.10 -43.27 7.01
CA VAL A 39 -11.01 -44.41 7.93
C VAL A 39 -12.33 -44.73 8.65
N ASN A 40 -13.29 -43.80 8.64
CA ASN A 40 -14.61 -43.94 9.24
C ASN A 40 -15.69 -44.21 8.17
N GLY A 41 -15.31 -44.32 6.89
CA GLY A 41 -16.21 -44.59 5.77
C GLY A 41 -16.89 -43.35 5.18
N ASN A 42 -16.49 -42.13 5.56
CA ASN A 42 -17.07 -40.91 4.98
C ASN A 42 -16.45 -40.61 3.61
N PRO A 43 -17.23 -40.15 2.62
CA PRO A 43 -16.69 -39.76 1.32
C PRO A 43 -15.59 -38.70 1.45
N ILE A 44 -14.48 -38.90 0.73
CA ILE A 44 -13.42 -37.91 0.59
C ILE A 44 -13.75 -37.02 -0.61
N ASP A 45 -13.89 -35.70 -0.38
CA ASP A 45 -14.03 -34.71 -1.44
C ASP A 45 -12.70 -34.56 -2.19
N ILE A 46 -12.71 -34.82 -3.52
CA ILE A 46 -11.54 -34.69 -4.41
C ILE A 46 -11.46 -33.27 -5.00
N GLY A 47 -12.03 -32.28 -4.32
CA GLY A 47 -11.72 -30.86 -4.48
C GLY A 47 -11.97 -30.33 -5.90
N GLY A 48 -13.24 -30.09 -6.24
CA GLY A 48 -13.59 -29.28 -7.41
C GLY A 48 -13.21 -27.81 -7.18
N GLY A 49 -12.09 -27.36 -7.75
CA GLY A 49 -11.66 -25.96 -7.70
C GLY A 49 -12.72 -25.03 -8.33
N GLY A 50 -13.30 -24.14 -7.51
CA GLY A 50 -14.36 -23.23 -7.91
C GLY A 50 -13.92 -22.25 -8.99
N SER A 51 -14.49 -22.37 -10.20
CA SER A 51 -14.32 -21.43 -11.32
C SER A 51 -15.22 -20.18 -11.17
N GLY A 52 -15.14 -19.51 -10.01
CA GLY A 52 -15.87 -18.28 -9.71
C GLY A 52 -14.94 -17.14 -9.28
N PRO A 53 -15.40 -15.88 -9.30
CA PRO A 53 -14.65 -14.78 -8.70
C PRO A 53 -14.31 -15.10 -7.24
N VAL A 54 -13.04 -15.03 -6.88
CA VAL A 54 -12.58 -15.26 -5.50
C VAL A 54 -12.56 -13.91 -4.79
N ALA A 55 -13.31 -13.76 -3.70
CA ALA A 55 -13.21 -12.55 -2.90
C ALA A 55 -11.84 -12.49 -2.22
N TRP A 56 -11.27 -11.30 -2.05
CA TRP A 56 -9.95 -11.14 -1.44
C TRP A 56 -9.84 -11.74 -0.02
N ALA A 57 -10.97 -11.80 0.70
CA ALA A 57 -11.05 -12.41 2.03
C ALA A 57 -10.80 -13.94 2.00
N ASP A 58 -11.09 -14.59 0.88
CA ASP A 58 -11.07 -16.06 0.74
C ASP A 58 -9.68 -16.60 0.35
N ILE A 59 -8.73 -15.71 0.01
CA ILE A 59 -7.36 -16.09 -0.36
C ILE A 59 -6.55 -16.37 0.91
N THR A 60 -6.20 -17.63 1.14
CA THR A 60 -5.30 -18.08 2.21
C THR A 60 -3.84 -18.05 1.75
N GLY A 61 -2.89 -17.93 2.68
CA GLY A 61 -1.45 -17.86 2.34
C GLY A 61 -0.99 -16.59 1.63
N LYS A 62 -1.89 -15.59 1.47
CA LYS A 62 -1.55 -14.28 0.90
C LYS A 62 -0.41 -13.61 1.70
N PRO A 63 0.61 -13.01 1.03
CA PRO A 63 1.66 -12.30 1.73
C PRO A 63 1.08 -11.22 2.64
N SER A 64 1.27 -11.35 3.94
CA SER A 64 0.89 -10.31 4.91
C SER A 64 1.79 -9.06 4.80
N THR A 65 2.90 -9.15 4.07
CA THR A 65 4.00 -8.19 4.07
C THR A 65 3.95 -7.16 2.93
N PHE A 66 3.04 -7.32 1.96
CA PHE A 66 2.76 -6.31 0.93
C PHE A 66 1.35 -5.72 1.08
N THR A 67 0.86 -5.51 2.31
CA THR A 67 0.03 -4.32 2.50
C THR A 67 0.91 -3.12 2.14
N PRO A 68 0.48 -2.16 1.30
CA PRO A 68 1.20 -0.91 1.14
C PRO A 68 1.24 -0.25 2.52
N THR A 69 2.31 -0.50 3.27
CA THR A 69 2.57 0.21 4.51
C THR A 69 2.93 1.60 4.06
N ILE A 70 1.93 2.49 4.00
CA ILE A 70 2.17 3.93 4.06
C ILE A 70 2.81 4.10 5.44
N GLY A 71 4.13 4.15 5.50
CA GLY A 71 4.81 4.26 6.77
C GLY A 71 4.41 5.55 7.48
N SER A 72 4.47 5.56 8.81
CA SER A 72 3.93 6.67 9.62
C SER A 72 4.79 7.95 9.56
N THR A 73 5.87 7.96 8.77
CA THR A 73 6.75 9.10 8.57
C THR A 73 6.79 9.50 7.10
N ALA A 74 7.06 10.78 6.82
CA ALA A 74 7.19 11.28 5.44
C ALA A 74 8.16 10.45 4.59
N THR A 75 9.22 9.90 5.20
CA THR A 75 10.23 9.05 4.55
C THR A 75 9.73 7.66 4.18
N THR A 76 8.75 7.12 4.91
CA THR A 76 8.26 5.74 4.75
C THR A 76 6.87 5.65 4.12
N ALA A 77 6.15 6.78 4.03
CA ALA A 77 4.83 6.91 3.39
C ALA A 77 4.87 7.02 1.86
N ALA A 78 6.04 7.34 1.28
CA ALA A 78 6.09 7.90 -0.07
C ALA A 78 6.67 6.89 -1.09
N ALA A 79 5.86 6.52 -2.09
CA ALA A 79 6.29 5.65 -3.19
C ALA A 79 7.41 6.31 -4.02
N GLY A 80 8.28 5.52 -4.66
CA GLY A 80 9.52 5.99 -5.31
C GLY A 80 9.40 7.05 -6.42
N ASN A 81 8.18 7.41 -6.83
CA ASN A 81 7.90 8.43 -7.85
C ASN A 81 7.27 9.72 -7.28
N HIS A 82 7.37 9.96 -5.97
CA HIS A 82 6.78 11.16 -5.36
C HIS A 82 7.68 12.39 -5.52
N VAL A 83 7.04 13.55 -5.71
CA VAL A 83 7.64 14.88 -5.74
C VAL A 83 6.85 15.78 -4.81
N HIS A 84 7.54 16.57 -3.99
CA HIS A 84 6.90 17.59 -3.14
C HIS A 84 6.88 18.93 -3.87
N ALA A 85 5.72 19.34 -4.37
CA ALA A 85 5.54 20.71 -4.81
C ALA A 85 5.70 21.67 -3.63
N VAL A 86 6.35 22.82 -3.83
CA VAL A 86 6.54 23.85 -2.78
C VAL A 86 5.19 24.27 -2.17
N ALA A 87 4.13 24.32 -2.98
CA ALA A 87 2.77 24.62 -2.53
C ALA A 87 2.19 23.61 -1.51
N ALA A 88 2.76 22.40 -1.43
CA ALA A 88 2.35 21.38 -0.47
C ALA A 88 3.06 21.51 0.89
N ILE A 89 4.01 22.44 1.03
CA ILE A 89 4.81 22.62 2.26
C ILE A 89 4.20 23.73 3.11
N THR A 90 3.24 23.37 3.96
CA THR A 90 2.60 24.29 4.91
C THR A 90 3.65 24.97 5.81
N GLY A 91 3.55 26.29 5.95
CA GLY A 91 4.43 27.08 6.83
C GLY A 91 5.80 27.44 6.25
N LEU A 92 6.14 26.98 5.04
CA LEU A 92 7.41 27.36 4.39
C LEU A 92 7.51 28.87 4.17
N GLN A 93 6.44 29.52 3.72
CA GLN A 93 6.41 30.98 3.54
C GLN A 93 6.75 31.71 4.84
N THR A 94 6.07 31.35 5.95
CA THR A 94 6.34 31.93 7.28
C THR A 94 7.79 31.70 7.73
N ALA A 95 8.34 30.51 7.48
CA ALA A 95 9.73 30.21 7.84
C ALA A 95 10.72 31.05 7.04
N LEU A 96 10.48 31.23 5.72
CA LEU A 96 11.32 32.06 4.86
C LEU A 96 11.20 33.54 5.22
N ASP A 97 9.98 34.03 5.49
CA ASP A 97 9.73 35.40 5.93
C ASP A 97 10.43 35.71 7.26
N ALA A 98 10.46 34.75 8.19
CA ALA A 98 11.19 34.90 9.45
C ALA A 98 12.72 34.94 9.28
N LYS A 99 13.25 34.41 8.17
CA LYS A 99 14.68 34.53 7.82
C LYS A 99 14.99 35.81 7.04
N LEU A 100 14.00 36.38 6.37
CA LEU A 100 14.12 37.63 5.66
C LEU A 100 14.06 38.80 6.66
N THR A 101 15.23 39.20 7.17
CA THR A 101 15.33 40.34 8.11
C THR A 101 15.21 41.71 7.43
N ALA A 102 15.39 41.76 6.11
CA ALA A 102 15.32 42.98 5.32
C ALA A 102 13.98 43.09 4.58
N ALA A 103 13.36 44.27 4.63
CA ALA A 103 12.20 44.62 3.83
C ALA A 103 12.61 45.42 2.59
N LYS A 104 11.67 45.59 1.66
CA LYS A 104 11.85 46.54 0.55
C LYS A 104 11.94 47.96 1.12
N ALA A 105 13.00 48.69 0.77
CA ALA A 105 13.13 50.10 1.16
C ALA A 105 12.03 50.97 0.52
N ALA A 106 11.59 51.99 1.26
CA ALA A 106 10.67 52.99 0.75
C ALA A 106 11.29 53.73 -0.44
N THR A 107 10.45 54.14 -1.40
CA THR A 107 10.89 54.89 -2.59
C THR A 107 11.66 56.16 -2.18
N GLN A 108 12.79 56.41 -2.85
CA GLN A 108 13.57 57.64 -2.73
C GLN A 108 13.49 58.39 -4.06
N ALA A 109 13.10 59.67 -3.99
CA ALA A 109 13.12 60.53 -5.17
C ALA A 109 14.58 60.80 -5.59
N ALA A 110 14.80 61.02 -6.89
CA ALA A 110 16.09 61.47 -7.38
C ALA A 110 16.45 62.82 -6.74
N SER A 111 17.73 63.00 -6.39
CA SER A 111 18.19 64.28 -5.84
C SER A 111 18.09 65.37 -6.90
N THR A 112 17.52 66.51 -6.51
CA THR A 112 17.51 67.75 -7.31
C THR A 112 18.32 68.86 -6.63
N ALA A 113 19.13 68.50 -5.64
CA ALA A 113 19.93 69.46 -4.88
C ALA A 113 21.00 70.11 -5.77
N THR A 114 21.13 71.43 -5.67
CA THR A 114 22.14 72.21 -6.39
C THR A 114 23.33 72.60 -5.51
N ASP A 115 23.30 72.22 -4.24
CA ASP A 115 24.32 72.52 -3.25
C ASP A 115 24.66 71.28 -2.39
N VAL A 116 25.74 71.38 -1.63
CA VAL A 116 26.21 70.29 -0.77
C VAL A 116 25.21 70.00 0.35
N VAL A 117 24.53 71.03 0.88
CA VAL A 117 23.58 70.88 1.98
C VAL A 117 22.38 70.02 1.56
N GLY A 118 21.81 70.26 0.38
CA GLY A 118 20.72 69.46 -0.15
C GLY A 118 21.15 68.02 -0.47
N VAL A 119 22.34 67.82 -1.03
CA VAL A 119 22.88 66.46 -1.31
C VAL A 119 23.03 65.66 -0.01
N VAL A 120 23.55 66.30 1.05
CA VAL A 120 23.69 65.66 2.37
C VAL A 120 22.32 65.31 2.96
N ALA A 121 21.31 66.17 2.80
CA ALA A 121 19.96 65.89 3.26
C ALA A 121 19.36 64.67 2.54
N ASP A 122 19.46 64.61 1.20
CA ASP A 122 18.94 63.50 0.40
C ASP A 122 19.66 62.17 0.70
N LEU A 123 20.98 62.21 0.88
CA LEU A 123 21.76 61.04 1.26
C LEU A 123 21.34 60.51 2.65
N ASN A 124 21.18 61.40 3.63
CA ASN A 124 20.74 61.02 4.96
C ASN A 124 19.32 60.43 4.94
N ALA A 125 18.43 60.93 4.08
CA ALA A 125 17.11 60.36 3.87
C ALA A 125 17.18 58.93 3.29
N LEU A 126 18.06 58.69 2.31
CA LEU A 126 18.30 57.35 1.77
C LEU A 126 18.85 56.39 2.83
N ILE A 127 19.88 56.81 3.56
CA ILE A 127 20.49 56.00 4.63
C ILE A 127 19.43 55.62 5.66
N THR A 128 18.59 56.57 6.06
CA THR A 128 17.49 56.31 6.99
C THR A 128 16.54 55.25 6.45
N LYS A 129 16.12 55.36 5.19
CA LYS A 129 15.23 54.37 4.55
C LYS A 129 15.84 52.98 4.48
N LEU A 130 17.14 52.89 4.16
CA LEU A 130 17.85 51.61 4.10
C LEU A 130 18.01 50.97 5.49
N LYS A 131 18.27 51.78 6.53
CA LYS A 131 18.31 51.32 7.92
C LYS A 131 16.95 50.84 8.41
N THR A 132 15.89 51.61 8.15
CA THR A 132 14.51 51.20 8.46
C THR A 132 14.12 49.91 7.74
N ALA A 133 14.60 49.72 6.52
CA ALA A 133 14.37 48.50 5.76
C ALA A 133 15.23 47.31 6.21
N GLY A 134 16.13 47.48 7.19
CA GLY A 134 17.01 46.41 7.66
C GLY A 134 18.05 45.96 6.62
N ILE A 135 18.29 46.78 5.57
CA ILE A 135 19.27 46.48 4.51
C ILE A 135 20.69 46.81 4.98
N MET A 136 20.84 47.78 5.90
CA MET A 136 22.11 48.18 6.50
C MET A 136 21.94 48.54 7.98
N ALA A 137 22.99 48.38 8.77
CA ALA A 137 23.06 48.80 10.18
C ALA A 137 23.83 50.13 10.31
#